data_AF-A0A965MVS6-F1
#
_entry.id   AF-A0A965MVS6-F1
#
_cell.length_a   1.000
_cell.length_b   1.000
_cell.length_c   1.000
_cell.angle_alpha   90.00
_cell.angle_beta   90.00
_cell.angle_gamma   90.00
#
_symmetry.space_group_name_H-M   'P 1'
#
loop_
_entity.id
_entity.type
_entity.pdbx_description
1 polymer ?
#
loop_
_entity_poly.entity_id
_entity_poly.type
_entity_poly.pdbx_seq_one_letter_code
_entity_poly.pdbx_strand_id
1 'polypeptide(L)'
;MKTSSGLYFTVLFALVSFISKAQSVTFNHNGAMQTWIVPPCVTSIDVIVAGAKGGGSNGGSGARITGTFAVTPGQTIFIFCGGMGTSGNNSG
;
A
#
# COMPACT_ATOMS: atom_id res chain seq x y z
N MET A 1 -27.13 43.48 -7.23
CA MET A 1 -25.97 42.60 -7.44
C MET A 1 -25.55 42.02 -6.10
N LYS A 2 -25.91 40.75 -5.83
CA LYS A 2 -25.52 40.05 -4.59
C LYS A 2 -24.19 39.35 -4.86
N THR A 3 -23.15 39.74 -4.13
CA THR A 3 -21.79 39.21 -4.25
C THR A 3 -21.73 37.78 -3.71
N SER A 4 -21.56 36.81 -4.60
CA SER A 4 -21.42 35.37 -4.31
C SER A 4 -19.96 35.00 -4.03
N SER A 5 -19.37 35.56 -2.97
CA SER A 5 -18.00 35.31 -2.51
C SER A 5 -17.89 34.17 -1.48
N GLY A 6 -19.01 33.61 -1.02
CA GLY A 6 -19.04 32.55 0.01
C GLY A 6 -18.82 31.11 -0.49
N LEU A 7 -18.88 30.86 -1.79
CA LEU A 7 -18.73 29.51 -2.36
C LEU A 7 -17.26 29.07 -2.50
N TYR A 8 -16.34 30.00 -2.74
CA TYR A 8 -14.92 29.66 -2.93
C TYR A 8 -14.22 29.31 -1.61
N PHE A 9 -14.60 29.95 -0.50
CA PHE A 9 -13.98 29.72 0.81
C PHE A 9 -14.40 28.39 1.44
N THR A 10 -15.64 27.94 1.20
CA THR A 10 -16.13 26.61 1.63
C THR A 10 -15.59 25.48 0.76
N VAL A 11 -15.42 25.69 -0.54
CA VAL A 11 -14.77 24.71 -1.44
C VAL A 11 -13.27 24.59 -1.15
N LEU A 12 -12.61 25.67 -0.70
CA LEU A 12 -11.21 25.62 -0.24
C LEU A 12 -11.06 24.89 1.11
N PHE A 13 -12.05 25.00 2.01
CA PHE A 13 -12.03 24.34 3.33
C PHE A 13 -12.45 22.86 3.29
N ALA A 14 -13.23 22.45 2.30
CA ALA A 14 -13.58 21.04 2.08
C ALA A 14 -12.43 20.19 1.52
N LEU A 15 -11.32 20.81 1.08
CA LEU A 15 -10.14 20.11 0.57
C LEU A 15 -9.13 19.70 1.66
N VAL A 16 -9.34 20.09 2.93
CA VAL A 16 -8.31 19.98 3.99
C VAL A 16 -8.67 19.04 5.14
N SER A 17 -9.71 18.22 5.00
CA SER A 17 -10.04 17.21 6.01
C SER A 17 -9.18 15.95 5.85
N PHE A 18 -7.86 16.08 5.99
CA PHE A 18 -6.96 14.95 6.27
C PHE A 18 -7.09 14.60 7.75
N ILE A 19 -8.19 13.95 8.13
CA ILE A 19 -8.23 13.29 9.43
C ILE A 19 -7.23 12.14 9.35
N SER A 20 -6.12 12.25 10.08
CA SER A 20 -5.07 11.22 10.19
C SER A 20 -5.61 9.99 10.91
N LYS A 21 -6.47 9.21 10.24
CA LYS A 21 -6.85 7.87 10.71
C LYS A 21 -5.87 6.89 10.10
N ALA A 22 -5.40 5.93 10.90
CA ALA A 22 -4.64 4.81 10.37
C ALA A 22 -5.49 4.08 9.30
N GLN A 23 -4.99 4.05 8.07
CA GLN A 23 -5.60 3.33 6.96
C GLN A 23 -4.72 2.15 6.60
N SER A 24 -5.34 1.00 6.37
CA SER A 24 -4.65 -0.19 5.84
C SER A 24 -4.98 -0.36 4.38
N VAL A 25 -3.96 -0.59 3.55
CA VAL A 25 -4.09 -0.92 2.14
C VAL A 25 -3.42 -2.27 1.92
N THR A 26 -4.10 -3.18 1.25
CA THR A 26 -3.58 -4.53 0.98
C THR A 26 -3.35 -4.72 -0.51
N PHE A 27 -2.15 -5.22 -0.82
CA PHE A 27 -1.70 -5.53 -2.16
C PHE A 27 -1.57 -7.04 -2.29
N ASN A 28 -2.34 -7.63 -3.20
CA ASN A 28 -2.31 -9.06 -3.48
C ASN A 28 -1.60 -9.31 -4.81
N HIS A 29 -0.98 -10.49 -4.93
CA HIS A 29 -0.37 -10.92 -6.17
C HIS A 29 -1.37 -10.88 -7.34
N ASN A 30 -1.03 -10.11 -8.37
CA ASN A 30 -1.79 -10.00 -9.62
C ASN A 30 -0.92 -10.30 -10.86
N GLY A 31 0.25 -10.92 -10.66
CA GLY A 31 1.20 -11.20 -11.73
C GLY A 31 2.02 -10.00 -12.22
N ALA A 32 1.84 -8.81 -11.65
CA ALA A 32 2.55 -7.60 -12.07
C ALA A 32 2.98 -6.73 -10.87
N MET A 33 3.80 -5.73 -11.16
CA MET A 33 4.17 -4.68 -10.19
C MET A 33 2.95 -3.79 -9.90
N GLN A 34 2.77 -3.45 -8.63
CA GLN A 34 1.75 -2.51 -8.17
C GLN A 34 2.40 -1.25 -7.61
N THR A 35 1.67 -0.14 -7.58
CA THR A 35 2.19 1.15 -7.13
C THR A 35 1.28 1.79 -6.10
N TRP A 36 1.88 2.41 -5.08
CA TRP A 36 1.18 3.21 -4.09
C TRP A 36 1.90 4.53 -3.87
N ILE A 37 1.15 5.63 -3.83
CA ILE A 37 1.69 6.96 -3.54
C ILE A 37 1.39 7.27 -2.09
N VAL A 38 2.43 7.66 -1.34
CA VAL A 38 2.31 8.06 0.06
C VAL A 38 1.39 9.28 0.15
N PRO A 39 0.27 9.21 0.91
CA PRO A 39 -0.65 10.32 1.05
C PRO A 39 0.01 11.55 1.68
N PRO A 40 -0.58 12.74 1.49
CA PRO A 40 -0.17 13.94 2.22
C PRO A 40 -0.13 13.70 3.74
N CYS A 41 0.85 14.32 4.39
CA CYS A 41 1.05 14.27 5.85
C CYS A 41 1.41 12.88 6.44
N VAL A 42 1.67 11.87 5.61
CA VAL A 42 2.17 10.57 6.07
C VAL A 42 3.70 10.53 5.99
N THR A 43 4.36 10.34 7.13
CA THR A 43 5.82 10.25 7.23
C THR A 43 6.32 8.91 7.76
N SER A 44 5.41 8.03 8.16
CA SER A 44 5.72 6.68 8.64
C SER A 44 4.59 5.72 8.26
N ILE A 45 4.95 4.49 7.91
CA ILE A 45 4.00 3.41 7.62
C ILE A 45 4.43 2.12 8.33
N ASP A 46 3.44 1.35 8.77
CA ASP A 46 3.66 -0.04 9.18
C ASP A 46 3.37 -0.96 8.00
N VAL A 47 4.35 -1.79 7.67
CA VAL A 47 4.29 -2.70 6.54
C VAL A 47 4.31 -4.13 7.07
N ILE A 48 3.36 -4.93 6.57
CA ILE A 48 3.31 -6.37 6.77
C ILE A 48 3.49 -7.01 5.39
N VAL A 49 4.55 -7.80 5.23
CA VAL A 49 4.83 -8.55 4.01
C VAL A 49 4.63 -10.03 4.30
N ALA A 50 3.79 -10.69 3.51
CA ALA A 50 3.61 -12.13 3.53
C ALA A 50 4.17 -12.73 2.23
N GLY A 51 5.17 -13.61 2.36
CA GLY A 51 5.73 -14.38 1.26
C GLY A 51 4.77 -15.46 0.79
N ALA A 52 4.83 -15.80 -0.50
CA ALA A 52 4.01 -16.85 -1.09
C ALA A 52 4.46 -18.24 -0.65
N LYS A 53 3.55 -19.22 -0.77
CA LYS A 53 3.85 -20.63 -0.55
C LYS A 53 4.77 -21.18 -1.65
N GLY A 54 5.70 -22.06 -1.27
CA GLY A 54 6.50 -22.85 -2.20
C GLY A 54 5.66 -23.84 -3.02
N GLY A 55 6.26 -24.36 -4.10
CA GLY A 55 5.58 -25.24 -5.05
C GLY A 55 5.23 -26.64 -4.53
N GLY A 56 4.26 -27.28 -5.19
CA GLY A 56 3.81 -28.64 -4.86
C GLY A 56 3.07 -28.76 -3.53
N SER A 57 2.65 -29.98 -3.20
CA SER A 57 1.90 -30.26 -1.96
C SER A 57 2.70 -29.97 -0.70
N ASN A 58 4.03 -30.15 -0.77
CA ASN A 58 4.95 -30.01 0.38
C ASN A 58 5.72 -28.68 0.40
N GLY A 59 5.39 -27.71 -0.48
CA GLY A 59 6.07 -26.42 -0.50
C GLY A 59 5.86 -25.62 0.79
N GLY A 60 6.92 -24.97 1.29
CA GLY A 60 6.91 -24.22 2.55
C GLY A 60 5.96 -23.01 2.55
N SER A 61 5.51 -22.58 3.72
CA SER A 61 4.42 -21.60 3.88
C SER A 61 4.75 -20.13 3.58
N GLY A 62 5.98 -19.81 3.16
CA GLY A 62 6.44 -18.43 3.01
C GLY A 62 6.70 -17.73 4.36
N ALA A 63 7.50 -16.66 4.34
CA ALA A 63 7.82 -15.88 5.54
C ALA A 63 6.83 -14.72 5.74
N ARG A 64 6.58 -14.31 6.99
CA ARG A 64 5.84 -13.08 7.31
C ARG A 64 6.75 -12.11 8.05
N ILE A 65 6.92 -10.91 7.52
CA ILE A 65 7.78 -9.87 8.06
C ILE A 65 6.93 -8.63 8.36
N THR A 66 7.15 -8.02 9.51
CA THR A 66 6.55 -6.73 9.88
C THR A 66 7.67 -5.72 10.10
N GLY A 67 7.47 -4.49 9.66
CA GLY A 67 8.42 -3.40 9.93
C GLY A 67 7.77 -2.03 9.77
N THR A 68 8.32 -1.06 10.48
CA THR A 68 7.94 0.35 10.36
C THR A 68 8.96 1.05 9.47
N PHE A 69 8.49 1.80 8.49
CA PHE A 69 9.34 2.49 7.51
C PHE A 69 9.02 3.98 7.50
N ALA A 70 10.07 4.79 7.55
CA ALA A 70 9.97 6.21 7.28
C ALA A 70 9.69 6.45 5.79
N VAL A 71 8.75 7.34 5.49
CA VAL A 71 8.34 7.69 4.13
C VAL A 71 8.22 9.20 3.95
N THR A 72 8.21 9.64 2.71
CA THR A 72 7.97 11.05 2.36
C THR A 72 6.60 11.20 1.70
N PRO A 73 5.77 12.20 2.07
CA PRO A 73 4.54 12.49 1.34
C PRO A 73 4.79 12.64 -0.17
N GLY A 74 3.97 11.99 -1.00
CA GLY A 74 4.13 11.97 -2.46
C GLY A 74 5.17 10.97 -2.99
N GLN A 75 5.90 10.26 -2.13
CA GLN A 75 6.80 9.19 -2.55
C GLN A 75 6.02 8.08 -3.23
N THR A 76 6.55 7.56 -4.35
CA THR A 76 6.01 6.36 -5.01
C THR A 76 6.68 5.12 -4.43
N ILE A 77 5.88 4.16 -4.00
CA ILE A 77 6.31 2.85 -3.52
C ILE A 77 5.91 1.81 -4.57
N PHE A 78 6.90 1.01 -4.99
CA PHE A 78 6.70 -0.12 -5.88
C PHE A 78 6.54 -1.39 -5.05
N ILE A 79 5.46 -2.12 -5.32
CA ILE A 79 5.07 -3.30 -4.56
C ILE A 79 5.16 -4.51 -5.48
N PHE A 80 5.96 -5.48 -5.03
CA PHE A 80 6.19 -6.74 -5.73
C PHE A 80 5.66 -7.87 -4.86
N CYS A 81 4.45 -8.35 -5.17
CA CYS A 81 3.88 -9.52 -4.52
C CYS A 81 4.28 -10.76 -5.32
N GLY A 82 5.02 -11.70 -4.70
CA GLY A 82 5.33 -12.98 -5.32
C GLY A 82 4.09 -13.89 -5.43
N GLY A 83 4.07 -14.75 -6.44
CA GLY A 83 3.07 -15.80 -6.61
C GLY A 83 3.49 -17.12 -5.96
N MET A 84 2.54 -18.04 -5.77
CA MET A 84 2.86 -19.40 -5.32
C MET A 84 3.80 -20.10 -6.32
N GLY A 85 4.79 -20.82 -5.80
CA GLY A 85 5.69 -21.61 -6.64
C GLY A 85 4.96 -22.71 -7.41
N THR A 86 5.45 -23.08 -8.59
CA THR A 86 4.95 -24.23 -9.34
C THR A 86 5.57 -25.53 -8.83
N SER A 87 4.85 -26.64 -8.97
CA SER A 87 5.42 -27.98 -8.72
C SER A 87 6.56 -28.24 -9.70
N GLY A 88 7.79 -28.32 -9.22
CA GLY A 88 8.97 -28.68 -10.00
C GLY A 88 9.91 -29.57 -9.19
N ASN A 89 10.67 -30.44 -9.86
CA ASN A 89 11.51 -31.46 -9.22
C ASN A 89 12.65 -30.89 -8.33
N ASN A 90 12.86 -29.56 -8.33
CA ASN A 90 13.80 -28.85 -7.47
C ASN A 90 13.04 -27.79 -6.67
N SER A 91 12.32 -28.24 -5.64
CA SER A 91 11.57 -27.35 -4.74
C SER A 91 12.45 -26.96 -3.56
N GLY A 92 13.23 -25.89 -3.74
CA GLY A 92 13.83 -25.13 -2.64
C GLY A 92 12.84 -24.13 -2.06
#